data_AF-A0A6I5C523-F1
#
_entry.id   AF-A0A6I5C523-F1
#
_cell.length_a   1.000
_cell.length_b   1.000
_cell.length_c   1.000
_cell.angle_alpha   90.00
_cell.angle_beta   90.00
_cell.angle_gamma   90.00
#
_symmetry.space_group_name_H-M   'P 1'
#
loop_
_entity.id
_entity.type
_entity.pdbx_description
1 polymer ?
#
loop_
_entity_poly.entity_id
_entity_poly.type
_entity_poly.pdbx_seq_one_letter_code
_entity_poly.pdbx_strand_id
1 'polypeptide(L)'
;ATGIAVGSRQEATLQRDQARSQQMAQQAGQLRRTDPAQALRMALAGYRTRPTAAARGTLLSMYATPFARQLKGDVRVEAVAFGPRPAQADTLATGDADGVLRVWDTSGPR
;
A
#
# COMPACT_ATOMS: atom_id res chain seq x y z
N ALA A 1 -10.40 -27.22 37.09
CA ALA A 1 -9.24 -26.42 36.63
C ALA A 1 -9.27 -26.05 35.14
N THR A 2 -10.21 -26.58 34.34
CA THR A 2 -10.31 -26.35 32.88
C THR A 2 -10.75 -24.93 32.48
N GLY A 3 -11.52 -24.21 33.30
CA GLY A 3 -11.96 -22.83 32.98
C GLY A 3 -10.85 -21.77 32.96
N ILE A 4 -9.87 -21.87 33.87
CA ILE A 4 -8.76 -20.90 33.97
C ILE A 4 -7.76 -21.08 32.81
N ALA A 5 -7.53 -22.32 32.36
CA ALA A 5 -6.66 -22.62 31.22
C ALA A 5 -7.24 -22.12 29.87
N VAL A 6 -8.57 -22.09 29.74
CA VAL A 6 -9.24 -21.56 28.52
C VAL A 6 -9.23 -20.03 28.51
N GLY A 7 -9.49 -19.38 29.65
CA GLY A 7 -9.44 -17.91 29.77
C GLY A 7 -8.04 -17.36 29.48
N SER A 8 -7.01 -17.93 30.11
CA SER A 8 -5.61 -17.52 29.86
C SER A 8 -5.17 -17.70 28.39
N ARG A 9 -5.64 -18.75 27.72
CA ARG A 9 -5.36 -18.97 26.28
C ARG A 9 -6.04 -17.92 25.39
N GLN A 10 -7.27 -17.53 25.70
CA GLN A 10 -7.98 -16.48 24.97
C GLN A 10 -7.31 -15.11 25.14
N GLU A 11 -6.95 -14.76 26.38
CA GLU A 11 -6.23 -13.53 26.70
C GLU A 11 -4.91 -13.43 25.91
N ALA A 12 -4.12 -14.51 25.92
CA ALA A 12 -2.85 -14.58 25.19
C ALA A 12 -3.02 -14.45 23.66
N THR A 13 -4.15 -14.92 23.13
CA THR A 13 -4.47 -14.80 21.70
C THR A 13 -4.81 -13.35 21.36
N LEU A 14 -5.63 -12.69 22.19
CA LEU A 14 -5.99 -11.28 22.01
C LEU A 14 -4.78 -10.36 22.07
N GLN A 15 -3.90 -10.56 23.06
CA GLN A 15 -2.68 -9.77 23.20
C GLN A 15 -1.73 -9.97 22.00
N ARG A 16 -1.59 -11.21 21.53
CA ARG A 16 -0.79 -11.53 20.34
C ARG A 16 -1.33 -10.84 19.08
N ASP A 17 -2.63 -10.89 18.86
CA ASP A 17 -3.25 -10.28 17.68
C ASP A 17 -3.17 -8.75 17.71
N GLN A 18 -3.28 -8.14 18.90
CA GLN A 18 -3.04 -6.71 19.10
C GLN A 18 -1.59 -6.33 18.77
N ALA A 19 -0.61 -7.03 19.34
CA ALA A 19 0.80 -6.76 19.08
C ALA A 19 1.14 -6.93 17.59
N ARG A 20 0.63 -7.98 16.96
CA ARG A 20 0.83 -8.24 15.53
C ARG A 20 0.22 -7.16 14.65
N SER A 21 -1.01 -6.70 14.97
CA SER A 21 -1.66 -5.59 14.27
C SER A 21 -0.83 -4.30 14.37
N GLN A 22 -0.35 -3.96 15.56
CA GLN A 22 0.48 -2.77 15.79
C GLN A 22 1.82 -2.86 15.05
N GLN A 23 2.47 -4.03 15.06
CA GLN A 23 3.71 -4.25 14.32
C GLN A 23 3.52 -4.04 12.82
N MET A 24 2.44 -4.58 12.22
CA MET A 24 2.16 -4.36 10.79
C MET A 24 1.90 -2.89 10.48
N ALA A 25 1.20 -2.16 11.36
CA ALA A 25 0.98 -0.72 11.20
C ALA A 25 2.32 0.05 11.22
N GLN A 26 3.24 -0.31 12.10
CA GLN A 26 4.58 0.30 12.13
C GLN A 26 5.39 -0.01 10.86
N GLN A 27 5.39 -1.27 10.40
CA GLN A 27 6.07 -1.66 9.16
C GLN A 27 5.50 -0.92 7.94
N ALA A 28 4.17 -0.77 7.87
CA ALA A 28 3.53 0.05 6.86
C ALA A 28 4.00 1.52 6.91
N GLY A 29 4.13 2.09 8.10
CA GLY A 29 4.68 3.45 8.28
C GLY A 29 6.09 3.62 7.72
N GLN A 30 6.95 2.61 7.84
CA GLN A 30 8.31 2.62 7.32
C GLN A 30 8.35 2.50 5.79
N LEU A 31 7.51 1.64 5.21
CA LEU A 31 7.43 1.41 3.76
C LEU A 31 6.74 2.55 3.01
N ARG A 32 5.97 3.40 3.70
CA ARG A 32 5.16 4.47 3.09
C ARG A 32 5.90 5.34 2.07
N ARG A 33 7.21 5.60 2.27
CA ARG A 33 8.01 6.44 1.37
C ARG A 33 8.67 5.66 0.22
N THR A 34 8.90 4.37 0.38
CA THR A 34 9.72 3.56 -0.54
C THR A 34 8.90 2.57 -1.36
N ASP A 35 7.86 1.98 -0.75
CA ASP A 35 6.89 1.10 -1.41
C ASP A 35 5.49 1.32 -0.79
N PRO A 36 4.76 2.33 -1.27
CA PRO A 36 3.41 2.64 -0.77
C PRO A 36 2.40 1.51 -0.99
N ALA A 37 2.56 0.71 -2.05
CA ALA A 37 1.66 -0.39 -2.37
C ALA A 37 1.83 -1.55 -1.38
N GLN A 38 3.07 -1.87 -0.99
CA GLN A 38 3.32 -2.83 0.09
C GLN A 38 2.88 -2.27 1.45
N ALA A 39 3.09 -0.98 1.69
CA ALA A 39 2.66 -0.32 2.92
C ALA A 39 1.14 -0.41 3.13
N LEU A 40 0.34 -0.13 2.11
CA LEU A 40 -1.12 -0.27 2.16
C LEU A 40 -1.56 -1.72 2.46
N ARG A 41 -0.92 -2.70 1.82
CA ARG A 41 -1.18 -4.13 2.08
C ARG A 41 -0.90 -4.50 3.54
N MET A 42 0.20 -4.03 4.11
CA MET A 42 0.52 -4.24 5.53
C MET A 42 -0.47 -3.54 6.47
N ALA A 43 -0.84 -2.29 6.20
CA ALA A 43 -1.83 -1.56 6.99
C ALA A 43 -3.19 -2.28 6.98
N LEU A 44 -3.64 -2.76 5.81
CA LEU A 44 -4.87 -3.50 5.66
C LEU A 44 -4.83 -4.86 6.36
N ALA A 45 -3.71 -5.58 6.26
CA ALA A 45 -3.51 -6.84 6.97
C ALA A 45 -3.57 -6.64 8.50
N GLY A 46 -2.89 -5.62 9.02
CA GLY A 46 -2.92 -5.27 10.45
C GLY A 46 -4.32 -4.94 10.93
N TYR A 47 -5.08 -4.14 10.15
CA TYR A 47 -6.47 -3.81 10.45
C TYR A 47 -7.38 -5.05 10.46
N ARG A 48 -7.21 -5.96 9.50
CA ARG A 48 -7.97 -7.22 9.41
C ARG A 48 -7.61 -8.22 10.51
N THR A 49 -6.36 -8.26 10.96
CA THR A 49 -5.95 -9.07 12.13
C THR A 49 -6.59 -8.54 13.39
N ARG A 50 -6.44 -7.24 13.67
CA ARG A 50 -7.16 -6.58 14.77
C ARG A 50 -7.25 -5.07 14.49
N PRO A 51 -8.44 -4.46 14.56
CA PRO A 51 -8.60 -3.03 14.30
C PRO A 51 -8.13 -2.18 15.49
N THR A 52 -6.81 -2.09 15.70
CA THR A 52 -6.18 -1.20 16.68
C THR A 52 -6.18 0.25 16.20
N ALA A 53 -6.00 1.21 17.11
CA ALA A 53 -5.90 2.63 16.76
C ALA A 53 -4.75 2.91 15.77
N ALA A 54 -3.60 2.25 15.96
CA ALA A 54 -2.45 2.34 15.07
C ALA A 54 -2.78 1.84 13.65
N ALA A 55 -3.42 0.68 13.52
CA ALA A 55 -3.82 0.13 12.21
C ALA A 55 -4.85 1.02 11.50
N ARG A 56 -5.86 1.52 12.23
CA ARG A 56 -6.84 2.48 11.68
C ARG A 56 -6.20 3.78 11.20
N GLY A 57 -5.39 4.40 12.06
CA GLY A 57 -4.75 5.67 11.73
C GLY A 57 -3.82 5.55 10.52
N THR A 58 -3.08 4.45 10.43
CA THR A 58 -2.20 4.18 9.29
C THR A 58 -3.00 4.01 7.99
N LEU A 59 -4.09 3.24 8.02
CA LEU A 59 -4.93 2.99 6.85
C LEU A 59 -5.62 4.27 6.35
N LEU A 60 -6.12 5.11 7.27
CA LEU A 60 -6.69 6.41 6.94
C LEU A 60 -5.66 7.38 6.36
N SER A 61 -4.45 7.44 6.95
CA SER A 61 -3.37 8.28 6.44
C SER A 61 -2.93 7.87 5.02
N MET A 62 -2.93 6.56 4.74
CA MET A 62 -2.64 6.02 3.41
C MET A 62 -3.71 6.40 2.39
N TYR A 63 -4.98 6.43 2.79
CA TYR A 63 -6.06 6.86 1.90
C TYR A 63 -6.02 8.38 1.63
N ALA A 64 -5.69 9.18 2.65
CA ALA A 64 -5.65 10.63 2.55
C ALA A 64 -4.44 11.17 1.76
N THR A 65 -3.41 10.36 1.52
CA THR A 65 -2.19 10.79 0.83
C THR A 65 -2.09 10.08 -0.52
N PRO A 66 -2.26 10.78 -1.66
CA PRO A 66 -1.99 10.20 -2.97
C PRO A 66 -0.53 9.76 -3.05
N PHE A 67 -0.29 8.51 -3.44
CA PHE A 67 1.07 8.00 -3.62
C PHE A 67 1.42 7.91 -5.10
N ALA A 68 2.56 8.48 -5.47
CA ALA A 68 3.09 8.36 -6.82
C ALA A 68 3.46 6.90 -7.10
N ARG A 69 2.95 6.35 -8.21
CA ARG A 69 3.39 5.06 -8.74
C ARG A 69 4.63 5.29 -9.61
N GLN A 70 5.70 4.56 -9.35
CA GLN A 70 6.87 4.59 -10.22
C GLN A 70 6.68 3.59 -11.37
N LEU A 71 6.73 4.10 -12.60
CA LEU A 71 6.81 3.28 -13.81
C LEU A 71 8.30 3.01 -14.09
N LYS A 72 8.69 1.74 -14.12
CA LYS A 72 10.08 1.33 -14.33
C LYS A 72 10.30 0.99 -15.80
N GLY A 73 11.39 1.50 -16.36
CA GLY A 73 11.90 1.15 -17.67
C GLY A 73 13.43 1.13 -17.65
N ASP A 74 14.01 0.35 -18.55
CA ASP A 74 15.47 0.15 -18.63
C ASP A 74 16.15 1.19 -19.56
N VAL A 75 15.36 2.04 -20.21
CA VAL A 75 15.82 3.04 -21.18
C VAL A 75 15.51 4.44 -20.65
N ARG A 76 16.40 5.40 -20.94
CA ARG A 76 16.20 6.81 -20.58
C ARG A 76 14.97 7.37 -21.28
N VAL A 77 14.09 8.02 -20.52
CA VAL A 77 12.92 8.74 -21.04
C VAL A 77 13.33 10.15 -21.46
N GLU A 78 13.03 10.53 -22.70
CA GLU A 78 13.33 11.85 -23.26
C GLU A 78 12.09 12.76 -23.34
N ALA A 79 10.89 12.17 -23.47
CA ALA A 79 9.64 12.90 -23.55
C ALA A 79 8.50 12.16 -22.83
N VAL A 80 7.55 12.93 -22.29
CA VAL A 80 6.36 12.41 -21.60
C VAL A 80 5.12 13.18 -22.06
N ALA A 81 4.03 12.47 -22.33
CA ALA A 81 2.73 13.07 -22.66
C ALA A 81 1.60 12.38 -21.89
N PHE A 82 0.73 13.16 -21.24
CA PHE A 82 -0.48 12.66 -20.58
C PHE A 82 -1.65 12.64 -21.56
N GLY A 83 -2.60 11.73 -21.33
CA GLY A 83 -3.84 11.65 -22.08
C GLY A 83 -4.53 13.02 -22.16
N PRO A 84 -4.86 13.52 -23.36
CA PRO A 84 -5.34 14.89 -23.55
C PRO A 84 -6.78 15.14 -23.10
N ARG A 85 -7.53 14.09 -22.74
CA ARG A 85 -8.96 14.20 -22.37
C ARG A 85 -9.21 13.58 -20.99
N PRO A 86 -10.24 14.03 -20.26
CA PRO A 86 -10.63 13.41 -18.99
C PRO A 86 -10.89 11.90 -19.09
N ALA A 87 -11.46 11.42 -20.21
CA ALA A 87 -11.68 10.00 -20.46
C ALA A 87 -10.39 9.18 -20.68
N GLN A 88 -9.23 9.84 -20.78
CA GLN A 88 -7.90 9.25 -20.98
C GLN A 88 -6.94 9.67 -19.86
N ALA A 89 -7.47 10.14 -18.73
CA ALA A 89 -6.66 10.61 -17.59
C ALA A 89 -5.71 9.53 -17.05
N ASP A 90 -6.04 8.25 -17.29
CA ASP A 90 -5.25 7.09 -16.91
C ASP A 90 -4.30 6.61 -18.02
N THR A 91 -4.03 7.42 -19.04
CA THR A 91 -3.11 7.08 -20.14
C THR A 91 -1.89 7.99 -20.13
N LEU A 92 -0.71 7.39 -20.24
CA LEU A 92 0.57 8.09 -20.33
C LEU A 92 1.37 7.53 -21.50
N ALA A 93 2.06 8.38 -22.27
CA ALA A 93 3.03 7.96 -23.27
C ALA A 93 4.43 8.44 -22.89
N THR A 94 5.44 7.57 -23.04
CA THR A 94 6.85 7.92 -22.93
C THR A 94 7.54 7.72 -24.27
N GLY A 95 8.36 8.71 -24.66
CA GLY A 95 9.28 8.60 -25.78
C GLY A 95 10.67 8.35 -25.22
N ASP A 96 11.21 7.17 -25.50
CA ASP A 96 12.44 6.69 -24.88
C ASP A 96 13.63 6.87 -25.85
N ALA A 97 14.84 6.94 -25.31
CA ALA A 97 16.06 7.20 -26.07
C ALA A 97 16.41 6.10 -27.11
N ASP A 98 15.78 4.93 -27.02
CA ASP A 98 15.86 3.84 -28.01
C ASP A 98 14.97 4.10 -29.25
N GLY A 99 14.26 5.23 -29.28
CA GLY A 99 13.32 5.58 -30.34
C GLY A 99 11.97 4.87 -30.22
N VAL A 100 11.72 4.14 -29.12
CA VAL A 100 10.47 3.43 -28.89
C VAL A 100 9.51 4.32 -28.09
N LEU A 101 8.27 4.37 -28.56
CA LEU A 101 7.16 4.96 -27.81
C LEU A 101 6.48 3.87 -26.97
N ARG A 102 6.38 4.07 -25.65
CA ARG A 102 5.67 3.16 -24.74
C ARG A 102 4.40 3.84 -24.22
N VAL A 103 3.27 3.16 -24.31
CA VAL A 103 1.98 3.62 -23.78
C VAL A 103 1.65 2.84 -22.53
N TRP A 104 1.33 3.56 -21.47
CA TRP A 104 1.07 3.04 -20.13
C TRP A 104 -0.39 3.28 -19.76
N ASP A 105 -0.99 2.25 -19.15
CA ASP A 105 -2.22 2.39 -18.37
C ASP A 105 -1.81 2.66 -16.92
N THR A 106 -2.14 3.87 -16.43
CA THR A 106 -1.85 4.31 -15.06
C THR A 106 -3.02 4.13 -14.12
N SER A 107 -4.11 3.49 -14.56
CA SER A 107 -5.21 3.16 -13.66
C SER A 107 -4.68 2.36 -12.47
N GLY A 108 -5.19 2.71 -11.28
CA GLY A 108 -4.83 2.00 -10.06
C GLY A 108 -5.17 0.51 -10.18
N PRO A 109 -4.54 -0.36 -9.36
CA PRO A 109 -5.00 -1.75 -9.28
C PRO A 109 -6.50 -1.75 -8.96
N ARG A 110 -7.27 -2.53 -9.72
CA ARG A 110 -8.66 -2.87 -9.37
C ARG A 110 -8.72 -3.65 -8.07
#